data_AF-A0A0N9NJ40-F1
#
_entry.id   AF-A0A0N9NJ40-F1
#
_cell.length_a   1.000
_cell.length_b   1.000
_cell.length_c   1.000
_cell.angle_alpha   90.00
_cell.angle_beta   90.00
_cell.angle_gamma   90.00
#
_symmetry.space_group_name_H-M   'P 1'
#
loop_
_entity.id
_entity.type
_entity.pdbx_description
1 polymer ?
#
loop_
_entity_poly.entity_id
_entity_poly.type
_entity_poly.pdbx_seq_one_letter_code
_entity_poly.pdbx_strand_id
1 'polypeptide(L)'
;MASPQSCNKFALKASCKDCPFRKDSGGYLHPERVREIVNYMSKDDALFPCHKTVGTARTNLNEALELLEDELSFNGLSQNLTARKELEEKYQIDNLQEALLEEMKSEKVCAGWLILGKKEQIINNNFPLRLAQMQGLLRLNELTREEEIYDSIEQAISDHS
;
A
#
# COMPACT_ATOMS: atom_id res chain seq x y z
N MET A 1 18.90 -0.66 -28.21
CA MET A 1 18.84 -1.06 -26.79
C MET A 1 17.47 -0.65 -26.27
N ALA A 2 16.59 -1.61 -26.00
CA ALA A 2 15.27 -1.30 -25.46
C ALA A 2 15.47 -0.69 -24.07
N SER A 3 14.97 0.53 -23.86
CA SER A 3 14.89 1.11 -22.53
C SER A 3 14.07 0.14 -21.68
N PRO A 4 14.55 -0.29 -20.49
CA PRO A 4 13.72 -1.11 -19.61
C PRO A 4 12.42 -0.33 -19.41
N GLN A 5 11.28 -1.00 -19.65
CA GLN A 5 9.96 -0.43 -19.35
C GLN A 5 10.05 0.14 -17.95
N SER A 6 10.01 1.47 -17.83
CA SER A 6 10.15 2.14 -16.55
C SER A 6 9.00 1.66 -15.68
N CYS A 7 9.28 0.81 -14.71
CA CYS A 7 8.31 0.42 -13.71
C CYS A 7 7.80 1.70 -13.03
N ASN A 8 6.59 2.13 -13.39
CA ASN A 8 5.97 3.38 -12.91
C ASN A 8 5.70 3.34 -11.39
N LYS A 9 5.89 2.17 -10.77
CA LYS A 9 5.69 1.90 -9.33
C LYS A 9 6.52 2.81 -8.43
N PHE A 10 7.70 3.26 -8.87
CA PHE A 10 8.58 4.18 -8.10
C PHE A 10 8.68 5.59 -8.72
N ALA A 11 7.66 6.00 -9.50
CA ALA A 11 7.69 7.29 -10.19
C ALA A 11 7.44 8.50 -9.29
N LEU A 12 6.86 8.32 -8.09
CA LEU A 12 6.63 9.43 -7.16
C LEU A 12 7.95 9.85 -6.49
N LYS A 13 8.31 11.12 -6.66
CA LYS A 13 9.55 11.71 -6.11
C LYS A 13 9.35 12.62 -4.90
N ALA A 14 8.12 13.02 -4.63
CA ALA A 14 7.77 13.88 -3.51
C ALA A 14 6.53 13.34 -2.79
N SER A 15 6.43 13.61 -1.50
CA SER A 15 5.21 13.33 -0.76
C SER A 15 4.03 14.09 -1.37
N CYS A 16 2.86 13.44 -1.41
CA CYS A 16 1.64 14.12 -1.82
C CYS A 16 1.11 14.99 -0.66
N LYS A 17 0.28 15.99 -0.98
CA LYS A 17 -0.25 16.97 -0.01
C LYS A 17 -0.85 16.33 1.25
N ASP A 18 -1.58 15.23 1.07
CA ASP A 18 -2.32 14.57 2.15
C ASP A 18 -1.55 13.36 2.70
N CYS A 19 -0.22 13.32 2.52
CA CYS A 19 0.60 12.19 2.95
C CYS A 19 0.66 12.14 4.49
N PRO A 20 0.36 10.98 5.10
CA PRO A 20 0.36 10.85 6.56
C PRO A 20 1.75 11.00 7.17
N PHE A 21 2.82 10.85 6.37
CA PHE A 21 4.19 10.98 6.86
C PHE A 21 4.73 12.42 6.83
N ARG A 22 3.89 13.41 6.47
CA ARG A 22 4.31 14.81 6.50
C ARG A 22 4.08 15.43 7.88
N LYS A 23 5.04 16.22 8.33
CA LYS A 23 4.97 17.00 9.57
C LYS A 23 3.80 17.99 9.60
N ASP A 24 3.43 18.56 8.45
CA ASP A 24 2.36 19.55 8.32
C ASP A 24 0.96 18.93 8.13
N SER A 25 0.85 17.60 8.05
CA SER A 25 -0.43 16.90 7.90
C SER A 25 -1.22 16.81 9.21
N GLY A 26 -0.57 17.09 10.35
CA GLY A 26 -1.18 17.04 11.68
C GLY A 26 -1.45 15.62 12.20
N GLY A 27 -0.96 14.58 11.52
CA GLY A 27 -1.01 13.19 11.99
C GLY A 27 -2.42 12.64 12.16
N TYR A 28 -3.01 12.03 11.12
CA TYR A 28 -4.40 11.56 11.16
C TYR A 28 -4.56 10.04 11.21
N LEU A 29 -3.48 9.28 11.07
CA LEU A 29 -3.46 7.84 11.37
C LEU A 29 -3.40 7.59 12.89
N HIS A 30 -3.98 6.48 13.34
CA HIS A 30 -3.74 6.01 14.71
C HIS A 30 -2.25 5.62 14.88
N PRO A 31 -1.61 5.82 16.06
CA PRO A 31 -0.19 5.48 16.27
C PRO A 31 0.13 4.02 15.95
N GLU A 32 -0.76 3.10 16.33
CA GLU A 32 -0.60 1.68 15.99
C GLU A 32 -0.59 1.43 14.48
N ARG A 33 -1.36 2.22 13.72
CA ARG A 33 -1.34 2.11 12.26
C ARG A 33 -0.01 2.56 11.69
N VAL A 34 0.64 3.58 12.26
CA VAL A 34 2.00 3.98 11.87
C VAL A 34 2.98 2.84 12.15
N ARG A 35 2.90 2.20 13.34
CA ARG A 35 3.75 1.05 13.70
C ARG A 35 3.57 -0.14 12.78
N GLU A 36 2.33 -0.47 12.43
CA GLU A 36 2.01 -1.53 11.47
C GLU A 36 2.67 -1.27 10.12
N ILE A 37 2.52 -0.06 9.57
CA ILE A 37 3.09 0.28 8.26
C ILE A 37 4.63 0.14 8.28
N VAL A 38 5.28 0.54 9.38
CA VAL A 38 6.73 0.33 9.60
C VAL A 38 7.10 -1.14 9.66
N ASN A 39 6.35 -1.96 10.38
CA ASN A 39 6.61 -3.40 10.45
C ASN A 39 6.45 -4.05 9.08
N TYR A 40 5.38 -3.73 8.33
CA TYR A 40 5.13 -4.30 7.01
C TYR A 40 6.28 -4.06 6.02
N MET A 41 6.90 -2.88 6.07
CA MET A 41 8.05 -2.59 5.22
C MET A 41 9.33 -3.28 5.69
N SER A 42 9.60 -3.22 7.00
CA SER A 42 10.89 -3.62 7.55
C SER A 42 11.01 -5.14 7.74
N LYS A 43 9.89 -5.86 7.83
CA LYS A 43 9.85 -7.29 8.14
C LYS A 43 9.11 -8.14 7.10
N ASP A 44 8.01 -7.61 6.53
CA ASP A 44 7.10 -8.41 5.70
C ASP A 44 7.25 -8.15 4.19
N ASP A 45 8.30 -7.42 3.78
CA ASP A 45 8.59 -7.06 2.39
C ASP A 45 7.44 -6.33 1.66
N ALA A 46 6.48 -5.77 2.39
CA ALA A 46 5.32 -5.14 1.79
C ALA A 46 5.66 -3.73 1.28
N LEU A 47 4.99 -3.33 0.20
CA LEU A 47 5.05 -1.97 -0.34
C LEU A 47 3.81 -1.18 0.08
N PHE A 48 4.00 0.07 0.50
CA PHE A 48 2.91 0.96 0.84
C PHE A 48 2.50 1.82 -0.36
N PRO A 49 1.33 1.59 -0.98
CA PRO A 49 0.88 2.39 -2.11
C PRO A 49 0.50 3.80 -1.66
N CYS A 50 0.66 4.78 -2.55
CA CYS A 50 0.18 6.13 -2.32
C CYS A 50 -1.35 6.13 -2.39
N HIS A 51 -2.01 6.68 -1.36
CA HIS A 51 -3.48 6.79 -1.32
C HIS A 51 -4.07 7.60 -2.49
N LYS A 52 -3.28 8.41 -3.21
CA LYS A 52 -3.72 9.12 -4.43
C LYS A 52 -3.69 8.27 -5.69
N THR A 53 -3.09 7.09 -5.61
CA THR A 53 -2.88 6.18 -6.75
C THR A 53 -3.57 4.84 -6.57
N VAL A 54 -4.21 4.61 -5.43
CA VAL A 54 -5.09 3.46 -5.22
C VAL A 54 -6.48 3.83 -5.74
N GLY A 55 -7.10 2.90 -6.46
CA GLY A 55 -8.50 3.02 -6.89
C GLY A 55 -9.46 2.43 -5.88
N THR A 56 -10.68 2.16 -6.32
CA THR A 56 -11.75 1.61 -5.47
C THR A 56 -11.87 0.09 -5.57
N ALA A 57 -11.16 -0.58 -6.50
CA ALA A 57 -11.33 -2.01 -6.72
C ALA A 57 -11.04 -2.83 -5.46
N ARG A 58 -10.06 -2.42 -4.64
CA ARG A 58 -9.79 -3.08 -3.35
C ARG A 58 -10.97 -2.97 -2.40
N THR A 59 -11.55 -1.78 -2.27
CA THR A 59 -12.73 -1.55 -1.41
C THR A 59 -13.92 -2.36 -1.92
N ASN A 60 -14.18 -2.33 -3.23
CA ASN A 60 -15.28 -3.07 -3.84
C ASN A 60 -15.14 -4.58 -3.63
N LEU A 61 -13.92 -5.12 -3.77
CA LEU A 61 -13.65 -6.54 -3.51
C LEU A 61 -13.88 -6.88 -2.03
N ASN A 62 -13.38 -6.06 -1.10
CA ASN A 62 -13.56 -6.29 0.33
C ASN A 62 -15.05 -6.25 0.71
N GLU A 63 -15.80 -5.24 0.25
CA GLU A 63 -17.24 -5.13 0.47
C GLU A 63 -17.99 -6.36 -0.08
N ALA A 64 -17.63 -6.83 -1.27
CA ALA A 64 -18.24 -8.03 -1.86
C ALA A 64 -17.93 -9.31 -1.07
N LEU A 65 -16.70 -9.45 -0.55
CA LEU A 65 -16.31 -10.57 0.30
C LEU A 65 -17.04 -10.55 1.65
N GLU A 66 -17.20 -9.37 2.27
CA GLU A 66 -17.96 -9.20 3.51
C GLU A 66 -19.44 -9.61 3.30
N LEU A 67 -20.08 -9.13 2.23
CA LEU A 67 -21.45 -9.52 1.88
C LEU A 67 -21.60 -11.02 1.65
N LEU A 68 -20.62 -11.64 0.98
CA LEU A 68 -20.58 -13.08 0.77
C LEU A 68 -20.49 -13.85 2.10
N GLU A 69 -19.60 -13.43 3.00
CA GLU A 69 -19.42 -14.05 4.31
C GLU A 69 -20.66 -13.91 5.18
N ASP A 70 -21.30 -12.74 5.16
CA ASP A 70 -22.55 -12.47 5.87
C ASP A 70 -23.69 -13.37 5.36
N GLU A 71 -23.87 -13.51 4.04
CA GLU A 71 -24.89 -14.39 3.47
C GLU A 71 -24.63 -15.88 3.78
N LEU A 72 -23.37 -16.32 3.76
CA LEU A 72 -23.01 -17.69 4.14
C LEU A 72 -23.30 -17.96 5.62
N SER A 73 -22.94 -17.02 6.49
CA SER A 73 -23.18 -17.08 7.93
C SER A 73 -24.68 -17.12 8.24
N PHE A 74 -25.45 -16.20 7.63
CA PHE A 74 -26.90 -16.09 7.85
C PHE A 74 -27.66 -17.37 7.47
N ASN A 75 -27.24 -18.04 6.40
CA ASN A 75 -27.89 -19.27 5.93
C ASN A 75 -27.35 -20.54 6.61
N GLY A 76 -26.35 -20.44 7.50
CA GLY A 76 -25.69 -21.60 8.10
C GLY A 76 -24.92 -22.46 7.08
N LEU A 77 -24.49 -21.85 5.97
CA LEU A 77 -23.85 -22.50 4.83
C LEU A 77 -22.34 -22.24 4.76
N SER A 78 -21.72 -21.73 5.83
CA SER A 78 -20.29 -21.32 5.84
C SER A 78 -19.31 -22.40 5.36
N GLN A 79 -19.64 -23.69 5.49
CA GLN A 79 -18.82 -24.81 5.03
C GLN A 79 -19.29 -25.42 3.69
N ASN A 80 -20.39 -24.92 3.11
CA ASN A 80 -20.94 -25.43 1.86
C ASN A 80 -20.23 -24.81 0.65
N LEU A 81 -19.36 -25.60 0.03
CA LEU A 81 -18.55 -25.17 -1.12
C LEU A 81 -19.38 -24.81 -2.36
N THR A 82 -20.53 -25.47 -2.56
CA THR A 82 -21.41 -25.18 -3.71
C THR A 82 -22.07 -23.82 -3.51
N ALA A 83 -22.67 -23.59 -2.34
CA ALA A 83 -23.30 -22.31 -2.01
C ALA A 83 -22.29 -21.16 -2.05
N ARG A 84 -21.05 -21.39 -1.58
CA ARG A 84 -19.98 -20.41 -1.69
C ARG A 84 -19.69 -20.03 -3.14
N LYS A 85 -19.52 -20.99 -4.04
CA LYS A 85 -19.26 -20.72 -5.47
C LYS A 85 -20.40 -19.96 -6.14
N GLU A 86 -21.64 -20.31 -5.84
CA GLU A 86 -22.83 -19.61 -6.35
C GLU A 86 -22.84 -18.14 -5.88
N LEU A 87 -22.43 -17.87 -4.64
CA LEU A 87 -22.29 -16.51 -4.12
C LEU A 87 -21.08 -15.78 -4.72
N GLU A 88 -19.94 -16.45 -4.91
CA GLU A 88 -18.77 -15.88 -5.58
C GLU A 88 -19.12 -15.41 -7.01
N GLU A 89 -19.95 -16.18 -7.73
CA GLU A 89 -20.49 -15.79 -9.04
C GLU A 89 -21.49 -14.63 -8.93
N LYS A 90 -22.44 -14.69 -7.99
CA LYS A 90 -23.44 -13.63 -7.72
C LYS A 90 -22.78 -12.27 -7.46
N TYR A 91 -21.72 -12.25 -6.65
CA TYR A 91 -20.97 -11.04 -6.31
C TYR A 91 -19.84 -10.72 -7.29
N GLN A 92 -19.67 -11.52 -8.34
CA GLN A 92 -18.66 -11.33 -9.38
C GLN A 92 -17.24 -11.19 -8.81
N ILE A 93 -16.89 -12.04 -7.83
CA ILE A 93 -15.61 -11.96 -7.11
C ILE A 93 -14.43 -12.04 -8.06
N ASP A 94 -14.48 -12.91 -9.07
CA ASP A 94 -13.41 -13.02 -10.07
C ASP A 94 -13.21 -11.72 -10.86
N ASN A 95 -14.29 -11.07 -11.31
CA ASN A 95 -14.21 -9.78 -12.01
C ASN A 95 -13.62 -8.69 -11.12
N LEU A 96 -13.98 -8.68 -9.83
CA LEU A 96 -13.44 -7.72 -8.85
C LEU A 96 -11.96 -7.98 -8.55
N GLN A 97 -11.54 -9.25 -8.50
CA GLN A 97 -10.13 -9.62 -8.36
C GLN A 97 -9.32 -9.19 -9.59
N GLU A 98 -9.83 -9.41 -10.80
CA GLU A 98 -9.19 -8.95 -12.03
C GLU A 98 -9.07 -7.42 -12.07
N ALA A 99 -10.13 -6.70 -11.69
CA ALA A 99 -10.12 -5.25 -11.58
C ALA A 99 -9.05 -4.75 -10.59
N LEU A 100 -8.94 -5.41 -9.43
CA LEU A 100 -7.90 -5.10 -8.44
C LEU A 100 -6.49 -5.33 -9.01
N LEU A 101 -6.26 -6.47 -9.68
CA LEU A 101 -4.97 -6.77 -10.29
C LEU A 101 -4.58 -5.73 -11.35
N GLU A 102 -5.54 -5.21 -12.11
CA GLU A 102 -5.29 -4.15 -13.08
C GLU A 102 -4.97 -2.82 -12.39
N GLU A 103 -5.74 -2.41 -11.38
CA GLU A 103 -5.47 -1.19 -10.61
C GLU A 103 -4.07 -1.24 -9.95
N MET A 104 -3.69 -2.38 -9.39
CA MET A 104 -2.38 -2.60 -8.73
C MET A 104 -1.17 -2.42 -9.65
N LYS A 105 -1.34 -2.51 -10.98
CA LYS A 105 -0.28 -2.20 -11.95
C LYS A 105 0.01 -0.70 -12.04
N SER A 106 -1.02 0.12 -11.80
CA SER A 106 -0.94 1.58 -11.86
C SER A 106 -0.61 2.23 -10.51
N GLU A 107 -0.82 1.51 -9.41
CA GLU A 107 -0.46 1.93 -8.06
C GLU A 107 1.04 2.29 -7.96
N LYS A 108 1.31 3.43 -7.33
CA LYS A 108 2.67 3.90 -7.08
C LYS A 108 2.99 3.81 -5.61
N VAL A 109 4.22 3.48 -5.27
CA VAL A 109 4.71 3.47 -3.89
C VAL A 109 4.72 4.90 -3.35
N CYS A 110 4.29 5.05 -2.10
CA CYS A 110 4.26 6.34 -1.43
C CYS A 110 5.67 6.93 -1.27
N ALA A 111 5.92 8.11 -1.85
CA ALA A 111 7.23 8.76 -1.74
C ALA A 111 7.53 9.25 -0.31
N GLY A 112 6.52 9.75 0.42
CA GLY A 112 6.71 10.14 1.82
C GLY A 112 7.13 8.95 2.69
N TRP A 113 6.60 7.78 2.37
CA TRP A 113 7.01 6.52 2.99
C TRP A 113 8.46 6.15 2.68
N LEU A 114 8.87 6.24 1.41
CA LEU A 114 10.26 5.98 1.00
C LEU A 114 11.25 6.96 1.62
N ILE A 115 10.86 8.23 1.77
CA ILE A 115 11.69 9.26 2.43
C ILE A 115 11.88 8.92 3.90
N LEU A 116 10.81 8.59 4.64
CA LEU A 116 10.91 8.21 6.06
C LEU A 116 11.81 6.97 6.21
N GLY A 117 11.57 5.94 5.39
CA GLY A 117 12.40 4.74 5.39
C GLY A 117 13.86 4.98 5.05
N LYS A 118 14.16 5.97 4.18
CA LYS A 118 15.53 6.40 3.86
C LYS A 118 16.21 7.04 5.07
N LYS A 119 15.52 7.96 5.77
CA LYS A 119 16.05 8.61 6.98
C LYS A 119 16.40 7.61 8.07
N GLU A 120 15.55 6.59 8.22
CA GLU A 120 15.68 5.49 9.18
C GLU A 120 16.60 4.35 8.70
N GLN A 121 17.12 4.43 7.48
CA GLN A 121 18.01 3.42 6.88
C GLN A 121 17.39 2.01 6.76
N ILE A 122 16.06 1.91 6.73
CA ILE A 122 15.33 0.63 6.67
C ILE A 122 14.89 0.22 5.26
N ILE A 123 15.18 1.02 4.22
CA ILE A 123 14.82 0.72 2.82
C ILE A 123 15.34 -0.66 2.38
N ASN A 124 16.59 -0.97 2.72
CA ASN A 124 17.24 -2.21 2.28
C ASN A 124 16.76 -3.45 3.03
N ASN A 125 16.00 -3.30 4.12
CA ASN A 125 15.39 -4.44 4.80
C ASN A 125 14.30 -5.07 3.92
N ASN A 126 13.66 -4.26 3.08
CA ASN A 126 12.61 -4.68 2.16
C ASN A 126 13.21 -5.21 0.84
N PHE A 127 13.00 -6.49 0.52
CA PHE A 127 13.51 -7.13 -0.68
C PHE A 127 13.06 -6.45 -1.98
N PRO A 128 11.76 -6.14 -2.20
CA PRO A 128 11.32 -5.41 -3.38
C PRO A 128 11.99 -4.05 -3.58
N LEU A 129 12.19 -3.26 -2.52
CA LEU A 129 12.87 -1.97 -2.61
C LEU A 129 14.35 -2.14 -2.97
N ARG A 130 15.03 -3.11 -2.36
CA ARG A 130 16.43 -3.44 -2.64
C ARG A 130 16.61 -3.86 -4.10
N LEU A 131 15.74 -4.74 -4.60
CA LEU A 131 15.73 -5.18 -5.99
C LEU A 131 15.49 -3.99 -6.95
N ALA A 132 14.55 -3.10 -6.61
CA ALA A 132 14.27 -1.91 -7.40
C ALA A 132 15.47 -0.95 -7.45
N GLN A 133 16.23 -0.80 -6.35
CA GLN A 133 17.47 -0.02 -6.35
C GLN A 133 18.55 -0.67 -7.22
N MET A 134 18.74 -1.99 -7.13
CA MET A 134 19.71 -2.73 -7.95
C MET A 134 19.39 -2.63 -9.45
N GLN A 135 18.12 -2.63 -9.82
CA GLN A 135 17.66 -2.46 -11.20
C GLN A 135 17.64 -0.99 -11.67
N GLY A 136 17.99 -0.04 -10.79
CA GLY A 136 17.97 1.39 -11.08
C GLY A 136 16.56 1.99 -11.23
N LEU A 137 15.51 1.25 -10.86
CA LEU A 137 14.11 1.69 -10.87
C LEU A 137 13.80 2.62 -9.70
N LEU A 138 14.46 2.44 -8.56
CA LEU A 138 14.38 3.30 -7.39
C LEU A 138 15.72 3.98 -7.13
N ARG A 139 15.71 5.32 -7.08
CA ARG A 139 16.88 6.16 -6.80
C ARG A 139 16.57 7.09 -5.65
N LEU A 140 17.15 6.82 -4.49
CA LEU A 140 16.85 7.53 -3.24
C LEU A 140 17.32 8.99 -3.23
N ASN A 141 18.25 9.35 -4.11
CA ASN A 141 18.72 10.73 -4.33
C ASN A 141 17.79 11.54 -5.24
N GLU A 142 16.83 10.91 -5.92
CA GLU A 142 15.79 11.60 -6.69
C GLU A 142 14.55 11.91 -5.86
N LEU A 143 14.51 11.48 -4.59
CA LEU A 143 13.47 11.88 -3.65
C LEU A 143 13.67 13.35 -3.25
N THR A 144 12.57 14.08 -3.14
CA THR A 144 12.54 15.53 -2.90
C THR A 144 11.56 15.84 -1.79
N ARG A 145 11.69 17.05 -1.23
CA ARG A 145 10.88 17.52 -0.08
C ARG A 145 11.06 16.64 1.15
N GLU A 146 12.30 16.26 1.43
CA GLU A 146 12.63 15.42 2.58
C GLU A 146 12.39 16.14 3.91
N GLU A 147 12.53 17.47 3.90
CA GLU A 147 12.30 18.37 5.02
C GLU A 147 10.84 18.35 5.51
N GLU A 148 9.88 18.09 4.62
CA GLU A 148 8.44 18.03 4.94
C GLU A 148 8.05 16.74 5.67
N ILE A 149 8.87 15.69 5.57
CA ILE A 149 8.61 14.38 6.17
C ILE A 149 9.21 14.32 7.58
N TYR A 150 8.57 13.57 8.49
CA TYR A 150 9.11 13.29 9.83
C TYR A 150 10.58 12.88 9.80
N ASP A 151 11.33 13.26 10.83
CA ASP A 151 12.77 12.99 10.91
C ASP A 151 13.07 11.59 11.46
N SER A 152 12.14 11.03 12.22
CA SER A 152 12.19 9.65 12.69
C SER A 152 10.82 8.99 12.73
N ILE A 153 10.80 7.66 12.79
CA ILE A 153 9.60 6.85 13.06
C ILE A 153 9.02 7.19 14.42
N GLU A 154 9.86 7.44 15.42
CA GLU A 154 9.41 7.84 16.77
C GLU A 154 8.65 9.18 16.72
N GLN A 155 9.16 10.16 15.97
CA GLN A 155 8.46 11.42 15.76
C GLN A 155 7.14 11.19 15.04
N ALA A 156 7.13 10.38 13.98
CA ALA A 156 5.91 10.06 13.26
C ALA A 156 4.87 9.41 14.18
N ILE A 157 5.25 8.49 15.06
CA ILE A 157 4.33 7.85 16.01
C ILE A 157 3.80 8.86 17.05
N SER A 158 4.69 9.70 17.59
CA SER A 158 4.35 10.71 18.59
C SER A 158 3.33 11.73 18.06
N ASP A 159 3.56 12.25 16.85
CA ASP A 159 2.70 13.30 16.27
C ASP A 159 1.35 12.76 15.76
N HIS A 160 1.17 11.44 15.74
CA HIS A 160 -0.08 10.75 15.43
C HIS A 160 -0.86 10.31 16.69
N SER A 161 -0.35 10.61 17.88
CA SER A 161 -0.93 10.20 19.17
C SER A 161 -1.96 11.17 19.72
#